data_AF-X1MVW0-F1
#
_entry.id   AF-X1MVW0-F1
#
_cell.length_a   1.000
_cell.length_b   1.000
_cell.length_c   1.000
_cell.angle_alpha   90.00
_cell.angle_beta   90.00
_cell.angle_gamma   90.00
#
_symmetry.space_group_name_H-M   'P 1'
#
loop_
_entity.id
_entity.type
_entity.pdbx_description
1 polymer ?
#
loop_
_entity_poly.entity_id
_entity_poly.type
_entity_poly.pdbx_seq_one_letter_code
_entity_poly.pdbx_strand_id
1 'polypeptide(L)'
;KKVVPGEYTVTASVLPIGAGWITKEPDKPLYNYGELIKLTARSASGYRFSYWDKDGAYLSSYSPVTTAVLSNHKITAHFSRL
;
A
#
# COMPACT_ATOMS: atom_id res chain seq x y z
N LYS A 1 -27.97 9.45 -11.63
CA LYS A 1 -26.50 9.42 -11.42
C LYS A 1 -26.05 7.98 -11.62
N LYS A 2 -25.28 7.70 -12.67
CA LYS A 2 -24.80 6.34 -13.00
C LYS A 2 -23.80 5.94 -11.92
N VAL A 3 -24.12 4.95 -11.09
CA VAL A 3 -23.11 4.33 -10.23
C VAL A 3 -22.24 3.51 -11.17
N VAL A 4 -21.08 4.05 -11.54
CA VAL A 4 -20.05 3.26 -12.23
C VAL A 4 -19.66 2.15 -11.25
N PRO A 5 -19.63 0.86 -11.64
CA PRO A 5 -19.10 -0.21 -10.79
C PRO A 5 -17.71 0.24 -10.32
N GLY A 6 -17.59 0.54 -9.02
CA GLY A 6 -16.68 1.58 -8.54
C GLY A 6 -15.23 1.30 -8.88
N GLU A 7 -14.63 2.18 -9.67
CA GLU A 7 -13.18 2.29 -9.78
C GLU A 7 -12.67 3.09 -8.58
N TYR A 8 -11.61 2.59 -7.95
CA TYR A 8 -11.04 3.16 -6.73
C TYR A 8 -9.54 3.41 -6.86
N THR A 9 -9.05 4.36 -6.08
CA THR A 9 -7.63 4.72 -6.01
C THR A 9 -6.94 4.05 -4.82
N VAL A 10 -5.73 3.55 -5.03
CA VAL A 10 -4.82 3.13 -3.96
C VAL A 10 -3.60 4.04 -3.94
N THR A 11 -3.47 4.82 -2.88
CA THR A 11 -2.29 5.67 -2.66
C THR A 11 -1.30 4.96 -1.76
N ALA A 12 -0.01 5.04 -2.09
CA ALA A 12 1.06 4.40 -1.32
C ALA A 12 2.01 5.47 -0.76
N SER A 13 2.37 5.37 0.52
CA SER A 13 3.31 6.28 1.17
C SER A 13 4.34 5.54 2.02
N VAL A 14 5.50 6.16 2.25
CA VAL A 14 6.57 5.60 3.06
C VAL A 14 6.81 6.51 4.27
N LEU A 15 6.98 5.90 5.45
CA LEU A 15 7.30 6.61 6.68
C LEU A 15 8.43 5.90 7.44
N PRO A 16 9.52 6.60 7.84
CA PRO A 16 9.89 7.97 7.47
C PRO A 16 10.13 8.16 5.96
N ILE A 17 9.96 9.38 5.45
CA ILE A 17 10.28 9.69 4.04
C ILE A 17 11.75 9.34 3.76
N GLY A 18 12.00 8.62 2.67
CA GLY A 18 13.34 8.16 2.29
C GLY A 18 13.81 6.85 2.96
N ALA A 19 13.01 6.26 3.85
CA ALA A 19 13.36 4.99 4.51
C ALA A 19 13.23 3.76 3.59
N GLY A 20 12.62 3.92 2.42
CA GLY A 20 12.38 2.86 1.47
C GLY A 20 11.48 3.31 0.33
N TRP A 21 11.00 2.33 -0.43
CA TRP A 21 10.03 2.55 -1.51
C TRP A 21 9.05 1.37 -1.62
N ILE A 22 7.94 1.62 -2.31
CA ILE A 22 6.84 0.67 -2.49
C ILE A 22 6.66 0.39 -3.98
N THR A 23 6.49 -0.88 -4.34
CA THR A 23 6.03 -1.28 -5.68
C THR A 23 4.64 -1.88 -5.60
N LYS A 24 3.77 -1.50 -6.55
CA LYS A 24 2.40 -1.98 -6.73
C LYS A 24 2.32 -2.98 -7.89
N GLU A 25 1.55 -4.04 -7.74
CA GLU A 25 1.27 -5.00 -8.80
C GLU A 25 -0.19 -5.50 -8.73
N PRO A 26 -1.04 -5.19 -9.72
CA PRO A 26 -0.77 -4.31 -10.86
C PRO A 26 -0.61 -2.85 -10.40
N ASP A 27 0.21 -2.06 -11.10
CA ASP A 27 0.30 -0.62 -10.88
C ASP A 27 -0.65 0.11 -11.84
N LYS A 28 -1.78 0.59 -11.31
CA LYS A 28 -2.82 1.26 -12.06
C LYS A 28 -3.22 2.57 -11.37
N PRO A 29 -3.71 3.57 -12.13
CA PRO A 29 -4.32 4.76 -11.53
C PRO A 29 -5.65 4.44 -10.83
N LEU A 30 -6.38 3.44 -11.33
CA LEU A 30 -7.69 3.00 -10.85
C LEU A 30 -7.78 1.47 -10.82
N TYR A 31 -8.53 0.95 -9.84
CA TYR A 31 -8.74 -0.48 -9.61
C TYR A 31 -10.23 -0.77 -9.50
N ASN A 32 -10.67 -1.91 -10.03
CA ASN A 32 -12.05 -2.33 -9.88
C ASN A 32 -12.35 -2.73 -8.43
N TYR A 33 -13.62 -2.60 -8.00
CA TYR A 33 -14.07 -3.18 -6.74
C TYR A 33 -13.68 -4.66 -6.62
N GLY A 34 -13.03 -5.03 -5.51
CA GLY A 34 -12.60 -6.39 -5.23
C GLY A 34 -11.31 -6.81 -5.94
N GLU A 35 -10.71 -5.96 -6.77
CA GLU A 35 -9.43 -6.24 -7.40
C GLU A 35 -8.34 -6.39 -6.33
N LEU A 36 -7.47 -7.38 -6.51
CA LEU A 36 -6.35 -7.62 -5.61
C LEU A 36 -5.14 -6.83 -6.07
N ILE A 37 -4.52 -6.11 -5.14
CA ILE A 37 -3.24 -5.43 -5.34
C ILE A 37 -2.19 -6.04 -4.41
N LYS A 38 -1.03 -6.37 -4.97
CA LYS A 38 0.16 -6.77 -4.25
C LYS A 38 1.08 -5.58 -4.05
N LEU A 39 1.49 -5.35 -2.81
CA LEU A 39 2.37 -4.28 -2.39
C LEU A 39 3.65 -4.88 -1.83
N THR A 40 4.79 -4.41 -2.34
CA THR A 40 6.12 -4.82 -1.84
C THR A 40 6.85 -3.60 -1.32
N ALA A 41 7.25 -3.63 -0.06
CA ALA A 41 8.12 -2.64 0.55
C ALA A 41 9.57 -3.09 0.40
N ARG A 42 10.44 -2.16 -0.04
CA ARG A 42 11.89 -2.34 -0.11
C ARG A 42 12.56 -1.28 0.75
N SER A 43 13.43 -1.72 1.66
CA SER A 43 14.11 -0.83 2.60
C SER A 43 15.29 -0.14 1.94
N ALA A 44 15.49 1.14 2.26
CA ALA A 44 16.74 1.83 2.00
C ALA A 44 17.82 1.37 2.98
N SER A 45 19.09 1.72 2.70
CA SER A 45 20.21 1.41 3.60
C SER A 45 19.98 2.02 4.99
N GLY A 46 20.26 1.23 6.03
CA GLY A 46 20.07 1.65 7.43
C GLY A 46 18.63 1.58 7.93
N TYR A 47 17.70 1.04 7.14
CA TYR A 47 16.30 0.85 7.54
C TYR A 47 15.85 -0.60 7.36
N ARG A 48 14.80 -0.96 8.10
CA ARG A 48 14.07 -2.21 7.97
C ARG A 48 12.58 -1.94 7.91
N PHE A 49 11.88 -2.62 7.01
CA PHE A 49 10.43 -2.63 6.97
C PHE A 49 9.85 -3.18 8.28
N SER A 50 8.89 -2.45 8.85
CA SER A 50 8.24 -2.76 10.11
C SER A 50 6.84 -3.33 9.88
N TYR A 51 5.94 -2.56 9.28
CA TYR A 51 4.57 -2.99 8.99
C TYR A 51 3.89 -2.08 7.94
N TRP A 52 2.79 -2.58 7.41
CA TRP A 52 1.85 -1.86 6.57
C TRP A 52 0.70 -1.32 7.41
N ASP A 53 0.36 -0.07 7.15
CA ASP A 53 -0.84 0.62 7.61
C ASP A 53 -1.82 0.73 6.43
N LYS A 54 -3.11 0.57 6.68
CA LYS A 54 -4.21 0.93 5.76
C LYS A 54 -5.14 1.89 6.48
N ASP A 55 -5.17 3.15 6.02
CA ASP A 55 -6.01 4.24 6.55
C ASP A 55 -5.90 4.48 8.07
N GLY A 56 -4.68 4.41 8.59
CA GLY A 56 -4.36 4.57 10.01
C GLY A 56 -4.47 3.27 10.82
N ALA A 57 -4.91 2.16 10.22
CA ALA A 57 -5.05 0.87 10.90
C ALA A 57 -3.96 -0.12 10.49
N TYR A 58 -3.51 -0.96 11.43
CA TYR A 58 -2.56 -2.03 11.13
C TYR A 58 -3.13 -3.00 10.08
N LEU A 59 -2.36 -3.25 9.02
CA LEU A 59 -2.70 -4.20 7.96
C LEU A 59 -1.88 -5.49 8.07
N SER A 60 -0.55 -5.40 8.11
CA SER A 60 0.32 -6.58 8.09
C SER A 60 1.78 -6.23 8.40
N SER A 61 2.49 -7.10 9.10
CA SER A 61 3.96 -7.02 9.29
C SER A 61 4.75 -7.73 8.19
N TYR A 62 4.09 -8.29 7.18
CA TYR A 62 4.72 -9.02 6.08
C TYR A 62 4.86 -8.15 4.83
N SER A 63 5.97 -8.33 4.10
CA SER A 63 6.20 -7.74 2.78
C SER A 63 6.74 -8.83 1.86
N PRO A 64 6.07 -9.15 0.73
CA PRO A 64 4.91 -8.45 0.18
C PRO A 64 3.60 -8.71 0.95
N VAL A 65 2.61 -7.82 0.77
CA VAL A 65 1.22 -7.98 1.22
C VAL A 65 0.26 -7.90 0.04
N THR A 66 -0.82 -8.67 0.06
CA THR A 66 -1.91 -8.57 -0.92
C THR A 66 -3.18 -8.12 -0.21
N THR A 67 -3.89 -7.14 -0.78
CA THR A 67 -5.16 -6.65 -0.22
C THR A 67 -6.18 -6.38 -1.33
N ALA A 68 -7.46 -6.49 -1.00
CA ALA A 68 -8.55 -6.18 -1.91
C ALA A 68 -8.87 -4.68 -1.89
N VAL A 69 -9.13 -4.11 -3.07
CA VAL A 69 -9.56 -2.72 -3.22
C VAL A 69 -11.08 -2.66 -3.09
N LEU A 70 -11.56 -2.28 -1.91
CA LEU A 70 -12.99 -2.19 -1.60
C LEU A 70 -13.51 -0.76 -1.59
N SER A 71 -12.60 0.21 -1.44
CA SER A 71 -12.85 1.64 -1.57
C SER A 71 -11.54 2.38 -1.85
N ASN A 72 -11.57 3.72 -1.87
CA ASN A 72 -10.34 4.51 -1.92
C ASN A 72 -9.59 4.34 -0.60
N HIS A 73 -8.31 3.99 -0.67
CA HIS A 73 -7.49 3.75 0.51
C HIS A 73 -6.08 4.32 0.36
N LYS A 74 -5.49 4.68 1.50
CA LYS A 74 -4.07 5.00 1.63
C LYS A 74 -3.36 3.90 2.38
N ILE A 75 -2.27 3.39 1.81
CA ILE A 75 -1.44 2.37 2.42
C ILE A 75 -0.05 2.94 2.70
N THR A 76 0.39 2.90 3.96
CA THR A 76 1.72 3.35 4.35
C THR A 76 2.62 2.18 4.72
N ALA A 77 3.82 2.13 4.14
CA ALA A 77 4.89 1.28 4.64
C ALA A 77 5.64 2.02 5.75
N HIS A 78 5.61 1.45 6.95
CA HIS A 78 6.40 1.91 8.08
C HIS A 78 7.75 1.19 8.11
N PHE A 79 8.81 1.96 8.33
CA PHE A 79 10.17 1.47 8.47
C PHE A 79 10.77 1.98 9.79
N SER A 80 11.69 1.20 10.34
CA SER A 80 12.49 1.58 11.50
C SER A 80 13.96 1.63 11.10
N ARG A 81 14.74 2.54 11.70
CA ARG A 81 16.19 2.50 11.57
C ARG A 81 16.72 1.19 12.18
N LEU A 82 17.76 0.65 11.55
CA LEU A 82 18.53 -0.48 12.08
C LEU A 82 19.32 -0.08 13.33
#